data_AF-G2NKX8-F1
#
_entry.id   AF-G2NKX8-F1
#
_cell.length_a   1.000
_cell.length_b   1.000
_cell.length_c   1.000
_cell.angle_alpha   90.00
_cell.angle_beta   90.00
_cell.angle_gamma   90.00
#
_symmetry.space_group_name_H-M   'P 1'
#
loop_
_entity.id
_entity.type
_entity.pdbx_description
1 polymer ?
#
loop_
_entity_poly.entity_id
_entity_poly.type
_entity_poly.pdbx_seq_one_letter_code
_entity_poly.pdbx_strand_id
1 'polypeptide(L)'
;MVFASVLATAAATGSLPREDAEGAEIEARAVSSTIGPVDREEIADAAADAEADGKSGSAAAEEVVSRSGDRWGAVYDEREYEEFEQALDGSYTGVGVSARRSARDEVTVTAVHPGGPADRAGVRAGDLLLTVDGRAVDKRPVAEVVALLRGDRTEAAEGSSVVLGLRRGDHAWSATLRRARLSTEPVTVRRLGHDASAAVLIKVAAFTKGAGGKVRDAVEAAPGDAGILLDLRANSGGLVTEAVTASSAFLDGGLVATYDVHGEQRALYADPGGDTERPVVVLVDGGTMSAAELLTGALQDRGRAVTVGTRTFGKGSVQMPSKLPGGSVAELTVGHYRTPAGRSVEGSGITPDVGAGPEAQQRAETVLSGLGGGS
;
A
#
# COMPACT_ATOMS: atom_id res chain seq x y z
N MET A 1 -3.99 -1.10 -15.68
CA MET A 1 -4.01 -1.14 -14.22
C MET A 1 -2.99 -0.12 -13.76
N VAL A 2 -3.43 1.01 -13.21
CA VAL A 2 -2.53 2.02 -12.64
C VAL A 2 -2.07 1.47 -11.29
N PHE A 3 -0.84 0.98 -11.22
CA PHE A 3 -0.24 0.49 -9.98
C PHE A 3 0.45 1.67 -9.27
N ALA A 4 -0.34 2.56 -8.67
CA ALA A 4 0.17 3.56 -7.74
C ALA A 4 0.56 2.85 -6.43
N SER A 5 1.78 2.32 -6.39
CA SER A 5 2.40 1.78 -5.18
C SER A 5 3.70 2.52 -5.02
N VAL A 6 3.85 3.27 -3.95
CA VAL A 6 4.90 4.25 -3.83
C VAL A 6 5.68 3.91 -2.58
N LEU A 7 6.97 3.61 -2.72
CA LEU A 7 7.92 3.82 -1.61
C LEU A 7 8.10 5.33 -1.52
N ALA A 8 7.13 6.03 -0.94
CA ALA A 8 7.28 7.44 -0.62
C ALA A 8 8.34 7.51 0.47
N THR A 9 9.57 7.82 0.08
CA THR A 9 10.58 8.22 1.05
C THR A 9 10.10 9.53 1.69
N ALA A 10 10.18 9.57 3.02
CA ALA A 10 9.59 10.52 3.96
C ALA A 10 9.91 12.02 3.80
N ALA A 11 10.49 12.44 2.67
CA ALA A 11 10.82 13.84 2.39
C ALA A 11 9.56 14.72 2.22
N ALA A 12 8.45 14.17 1.69
CA ALA A 12 7.21 14.93 1.51
C ALA A 12 6.39 15.08 2.81
N THR A 13 6.53 14.14 3.77
CA THR A 13 5.71 14.09 5.00
C THR A 13 6.44 14.57 6.26
N GLY A 14 7.67 15.09 6.14
CA GLY A 14 8.47 15.53 7.30
C GLY A 14 8.77 14.41 8.29
N SER A 15 8.85 13.16 7.83
CA SER A 15 8.92 11.96 8.69
C SER A 15 10.32 11.32 8.72
N LEU A 16 11.37 12.09 8.42
CA LEU A 16 12.75 11.70 8.71
C LEU A 16 13.17 12.27 10.08
N PRO A 17 13.97 11.52 10.87
CA PRO A 17 14.72 12.10 11.97
C PRO A 17 15.55 13.28 11.44
N ARG A 18 15.57 14.38 12.20
CA ARG A 18 16.54 15.48 11.96
C ARG A 18 17.95 14.90 11.99
N GLU A 19 18.80 15.42 11.12
CA GLU A 19 20.24 15.13 11.04
C GLU A 19 20.94 15.45 12.36
N ASP A 20 20.84 14.57 13.36
CA ASP A 20 21.62 14.66 14.59
C ASP A 20 21.96 13.24 15.06
N ALA A 21 22.73 12.51 14.25
CA ALA A 21 23.49 11.35 14.72
C ALA A 21 24.63 11.05 13.73
N GLU A 22 25.86 11.45 14.09
CA GLU A 22 27.08 10.93 13.46
C GLU A 22 27.10 9.40 13.61
N GLY A 23 26.90 8.70 12.50
CA GLY A 23 26.98 7.24 12.39
C GLY A 23 28.03 6.84 11.37
N ALA A 24 28.88 5.88 11.74
CA ALA A 24 30.12 5.48 11.08
C ALA A 24 30.03 5.27 9.56
N GLU A 25 31.07 5.73 8.85
CA GLU A 25 31.28 5.47 7.42
C GLU A 25 31.31 3.97 7.15
N ILE A 26 30.33 3.49 6.38
CA ILE A 26 30.32 2.14 5.84
C ILE A 26 31.05 2.18 4.50
N GLU A 27 32.30 1.71 4.44
CA GLU A 27 32.98 1.46 3.16
C GLU A 27 32.27 0.30 2.43
N ALA A 28 31.49 0.62 1.39
CA ALA A 28 30.88 -0.37 0.51
C ALA A 28 31.16 -0.05 -0.96
N ARG A 29 31.65 -1.04 -1.70
CA ARG A 29 31.90 -0.97 -3.15
C ARG A 29 30.63 -0.61 -3.90
N ALA A 30 30.67 0.50 -4.63
CA ALA A 30 29.63 0.91 -5.56
C ALA A 30 29.41 -0.17 -6.63
N VAL A 31 28.16 -0.64 -6.75
CA VAL A 31 27.71 -1.44 -7.89
C VAL A 31 26.81 -0.54 -8.72
N SER A 32 27.30 -0.19 -9.91
CA SER A 32 26.63 0.69 -10.88
C SER A 32 25.22 0.18 -11.19
N SER A 33 24.21 1.03 -10.98
CA SER A 33 22.90 0.87 -11.62
C SER A 33 23.08 1.09 -13.13
N THR A 34 22.36 0.33 -13.94
CA THR A 34 22.38 0.38 -15.41
C THR A 34 21.25 1.23 -16.01
N ILE A 35 20.44 1.87 -15.15
CA ILE A 35 19.43 2.85 -15.55
C ILE A 35 20.04 4.23 -15.34
N GLY A 36 20.23 5.00 -16.42
CA GLY A 36 20.68 6.39 -16.31
C GLY A 36 19.67 7.20 -15.48
N PRO A 37 20.12 8.16 -14.66
CA PRO A 37 19.20 8.97 -13.87
C PRO A 37 18.22 9.70 -14.80
N VAL A 38 16.93 9.65 -14.47
CA VAL A 38 15.92 10.44 -15.18
C VAL A 38 16.28 11.92 -15.01
N ASP A 39 16.40 12.65 -16.11
CA ASP A 39 16.76 14.07 -16.07
C ASP A 39 15.56 14.89 -15.58
N ARG A 40 15.66 15.33 -14.33
CA ARG A 40 14.61 16.13 -13.67
C ARG A 40 14.50 17.52 -14.28
N GLU A 41 15.60 18.06 -14.77
CA GLU A 41 15.63 19.38 -15.40
C GLU A 41 14.90 19.30 -16.74
N GLU A 42 15.14 18.25 -17.53
CA GLU A 42 14.40 18.01 -18.78
C GLU A 42 12.87 17.90 -18.55
N ILE A 43 12.45 17.19 -17.48
CA ILE A 43 11.02 17.08 -17.13
C ILE A 43 10.43 18.44 -16.74
N ALA A 44 11.15 19.20 -15.91
CA ALA A 44 10.70 20.51 -15.45
C ALA A 44 10.64 21.54 -16.59
N ASP A 45 11.62 21.54 -17.48
CA ASP A 45 11.69 22.41 -18.65
C ASP A 45 10.55 22.07 -19.62
N ALA A 46 10.32 20.78 -19.90
CA ALA A 46 9.20 20.36 -20.75
C ALA A 46 7.84 20.78 -20.18
N ALA A 47 7.66 20.69 -18.86
CA ALA A 47 6.45 21.17 -18.19
C ALA A 47 6.30 22.70 -18.32
N ALA A 48 7.39 23.46 -18.05
CA ALA A 48 7.39 24.91 -18.11
C ALA A 48 7.11 25.46 -19.52
N ASP A 49 7.76 24.90 -20.54
CA ASP A 49 7.58 25.30 -21.94
C ASP A 49 6.15 25.01 -22.42
N ALA A 50 5.59 23.86 -22.03
CA ALA A 50 4.21 23.52 -22.34
C ALA A 50 3.22 24.51 -21.69
N GLU A 51 3.43 24.89 -20.43
CA GLU A 51 2.60 25.87 -19.73
C GLU A 51 2.72 27.27 -20.33
N ALA A 52 3.93 27.68 -20.71
CA ALA A 52 4.15 28.95 -21.41
C ALA A 52 3.41 29.01 -22.76
N ASP A 53 3.23 27.86 -23.41
CA ASP A 53 2.44 27.68 -24.63
C ASP A 53 0.92 27.51 -24.38
N GLY A 54 0.47 27.52 -23.12
CA GLY A 54 -0.93 27.28 -22.74
C GLY A 54 -1.39 25.82 -22.88
N LYS A 55 -0.45 24.88 -22.90
CA LYS A 55 -0.67 23.42 -22.91
C LYS A 55 -0.55 22.85 -21.48
N SER A 56 -0.86 21.57 -21.32
CA SER A 56 -0.74 20.87 -20.02
C SER A 56 0.73 20.55 -19.72
N GLY A 57 1.26 21.13 -18.64
CA GLY A 57 2.60 20.83 -18.13
C GLY A 57 2.73 19.37 -17.68
N SER A 58 1.73 18.82 -16.99
CA SER A 58 1.72 17.42 -16.56
C SER A 58 1.77 16.43 -17.73
N ALA A 59 1.05 16.71 -18.82
CA ALA A 59 1.09 15.86 -20.02
C ALA A 59 2.46 15.89 -20.72
N ALA A 60 3.12 17.05 -20.76
CA ALA A 60 4.46 17.18 -21.33
C ALA A 60 5.52 16.47 -20.46
N ALA A 61 5.44 16.62 -19.15
CA ALA A 61 6.28 15.90 -18.20
C ALA A 61 6.09 14.38 -18.31
N GLU A 62 4.85 13.90 -18.40
CA GLU A 62 4.53 12.47 -18.58
C GLU A 62 5.15 11.90 -19.88
N GLU A 63 5.17 12.70 -20.95
CA GLU A 63 5.83 12.32 -22.21
C GLU A 63 7.34 12.09 -22.01
N VAL A 64 8.02 12.97 -21.28
CA VAL A 64 9.46 12.81 -20.95
C VAL A 64 9.68 11.59 -20.06
N VAL A 65 8.90 11.44 -18.99
CA VAL A 65 9.00 10.30 -18.06
C VAL A 65 8.81 8.98 -18.81
N SER A 66 7.82 8.89 -19.70
CA SER A 66 7.55 7.68 -20.48
C SER A 66 8.71 7.26 -21.40
N ARG A 67 9.55 8.21 -21.82
CA ARG A 67 10.72 7.98 -22.68
C ARG A 67 12.00 7.69 -21.90
N SER A 68 12.02 8.00 -20.60
CA SER A 68 13.20 7.84 -19.74
C SER A 68 13.63 6.39 -19.49
N GLY A 69 12.71 5.44 -19.71
CA GLY A 69 12.93 4.03 -19.36
C GLY A 69 12.74 3.72 -17.87
N ASP A 70 12.37 4.71 -17.05
CA ASP A 70 11.90 4.47 -15.69
C ASP A 70 10.54 3.75 -15.73
N ARG A 71 10.58 2.45 -15.45
CA ARG A 71 9.39 1.59 -15.42
C ARG A 71 8.34 2.06 -14.40
N TRP A 72 8.79 2.76 -13.36
CA TRP A 72 7.95 3.11 -12.22
C TRP A 72 7.59 4.59 -12.16
N GLY A 73 8.23 5.42 -12.98
CA GLY A 73 8.01 6.85 -13.02
C GLY A 73 6.57 7.19 -13.40
N ALA A 74 6.04 8.21 -12.75
CA ALA A 74 4.68 8.72 -13.00
C ALA A 74 4.63 10.23 -12.82
N VAL A 75 3.77 10.90 -13.57
CA VAL A 75 3.42 12.30 -13.33
C VAL A 75 1.97 12.39 -12.89
N TYR A 76 1.75 13.17 -11.83
CA TYR A 76 0.44 13.49 -11.30
C TYR A 76 0.18 14.97 -11.52
N ASP A 77 -1.03 15.33 -11.94
CA ASP A 77 -1.49 16.70 -11.73
C ASP A 77 -1.72 17.00 -10.24
N GLU A 78 -1.98 18.27 -9.90
CA GLU A 78 -2.18 18.70 -8.50
C GLU A 78 -3.25 17.88 -7.79
N ARG A 79 -4.36 17.60 -8.48
CA ARG A 79 -5.50 16.88 -7.90
C ARG A 79 -5.22 15.39 -7.77
N GLU A 80 -4.60 14.79 -8.78
CA GLU A 80 -4.17 13.39 -8.75
C GLU A 80 -3.18 13.17 -7.61
N TYR A 81 -2.26 14.11 -7.39
CA TYR A 81 -1.30 14.04 -6.30
C TYR A 81 -1.97 14.21 -4.93
N GLU A 82 -2.93 15.14 -4.80
CA GLU A 82 -3.75 15.26 -3.58
C GLU A 82 -4.53 13.98 -3.26
N GLU A 83 -5.15 13.34 -4.26
CA GLU A 83 -5.86 12.07 -4.09
C GLU A 83 -4.91 10.94 -3.68
N PHE A 84 -3.70 10.94 -4.24
CA PHE A 84 -2.63 10.03 -3.88
C PHE A 84 -2.14 10.22 -2.43
N GLU A 85 -1.89 11.46 -2.00
CA GLU A 85 -1.52 11.78 -0.60
C GLU A 85 -2.63 11.39 0.38
N GLN A 86 -3.90 11.63 0.03
CA GLN A 86 -5.04 11.20 0.84
C GLN A 86 -5.05 9.69 1.04
N ALA A 87 -4.78 8.92 -0.02
CA ALA A 87 -4.70 7.47 0.05
C ALA A 87 -3.58 7.00 0.99
N LEU A 88 -2.41 7.65 0.97
CA LEU A 88 -1.31 7.39 1.90
C LEU A 88 -1.67 7.76 3.35
N ASP A 89 -2.46 8.80 3.55
CA ASP A 89 -3.04 9.15 4.86
C ASP A 89 -4.12 8.15 5.32
N GLY A 90 -4.41 7.12 4.53
CA GLY A 90 -5.46 6.15 4.84
C GLY A 90 -6.84 6.76 4.73
N SER A 91 -7.01 7.73 3.83
CA SER A 91 -8.28 8.40 3.58
C SER A 91 -8.63 8.38 2.10
N TYR A 92 -9.92 8.48 1.79
CA TYR A 92 -10.38 8.68 0.42
C TYR A 92 -11.72 9.41 0.43
N THR A 93 -12.02 10.13 -0.65
CA THR A 93 -13.33 10.74 -0.85
C THR A 93 -14.26 9.77 -1.56
N GLY A 94 -15.47 9.61 -1.05
CA GLY A 94 -16.50 8.78 -1.69
C GLY A 94 -17.72 8.55 -0.82
N VAL A 95 -18.48 7.51 -1.14
CA VAL A 95 -19.73 7.18 -0.42
C VAL A 95 -19.62 6.01 0.56
N GLY A 96 -18.45 5.37 0.64
CA GLY A 96 -18.21 4.28 1.59
C GLY A 96 -18.78 2.93 1.14
N VAL A 97 -18.68 2.64 -0.16
CA VAL A 97 -19.08 1.38 -0.76
C VAL A 97 -17.87 0.71 -1.38
N SER A 98 -17.65 -0.55 -1.02
CA SER A 98 -16.81 -1.46 -1.80
C SER A 98 -17.70 -2.30 -2.71
N ALA A 99 -17.31 -2.45 -3.97
CA ALA A 99 -18.07 -3.21 -4.95
C ALA A 99 -17.17 -4.22 -5.67
N ARG A 100 -17.77 -5.34 -6.08
CA ARG A 100 -17.15 -6.31 -6.98
C ARG A 100 -18.12 -6.74 -8.06
N ARG A 101 -17.59 -7.34 -9.12
CA ARG A 101 -18.39 -8.07 -10.09
C ARG A 101 -18.63 -9.48 -9.56
N SER A 102 -19.89 -9.88 -9.47
CA SER A 102 -20.28 -11.22 -9.04
C SER A 102 -20.06 -12.24 -10.15
N ALA A 103 -20.18 -13.54 -9.83
CA ALA A 103 -20.15 -14.60 -10.84
C ALA A 103 -21.31 -14.52 -11.86
N ARG A 104 -22.35 -13.72 -11.56
CA ARG A 104 -23.49 -13.46 -12.45
C ARG A 104 -23.32 -12.17 -13.27
N ASP A 105 -22.10 -11.62 -13.28
CA ASP A 105 -21.75 -10.36 -13.96
C ASP A 105 -22.47 -9.11 -13.42
N GLU A 106 -22.98 -9.18 -12.18
CA GLU A 106 -23.66 -8.06 -11.52
C GLU A 106 -22.68 -7.29 -10.61
N VAL A 107 -22.78 -5.96 -10.59
CA VAL A 107 -22.02 -5.14 -9.62
C VAL A 107 -22.68 -5.24 -8.26
N THR A 108 -22.00 -5.90 -7.32
CA THR A 108 -22.51 -6.19 -5.97
C THR A 108 -21.69 -5.45 -4.92
N VAL A 109 -22.36 -4.84 -3.95
CA VAL A 109 -21.75 -4.25 -2.76
C VAL A 109 -21.17 -5.36 -1.90
N THR A 110 -19.86 -5.30 -1.63
CA THR A 110 -19.16 -6.28 -0.79
C THR A 110 -19.02 -5.83 0.65
N ALA A 111 -18.85 -4.53 0.86
CA ALA A 111 -18.70 -3.93 2.16
C ALA A 111 -19.21 -2.49 2.13
N VAL A 112 -19.63 -2.02 3.30
CA VAL A 112 -20.07 -0.65 3.51
C VAL A 112 -19.28 -0.10 4.69
N HIS A 113 -18.73 1.10 4.54
CA HIS A 113 -17.97 1.75 5.60
C HIS A 113 -18.92 2.11 6.76
N PRO A 114 -18.72 1.57 7.97
CA PRO A 114 -19.58 1.87 9.13
C PRO A 114 -19.66 3.37 9.40
N GLY A 115 -20.86 3.87 9.65
CA GLY A 115 -21.13 5.29 9.87
C GLY A 115 -20.94 6.18 8.64
N GLY A 116 -20.56 5.64 7.47
CA GLY A 116 -20.34 6.39 6.23
C GLY A 116 -21.65 6.79 5.51
N PRO A 117 -21.56 7.55 4.39
CA PRO A 117 -22.75 7.99 3.63
C PRO A 117 -23.67 6.85 3.20
N ALA A 118 -23.12 5.75 2.70
CA ALA A 118 -23.90 4.59 2.25
C ALA A 118 -24.53 3.81 3.41
N ASP A 119 -23.83 3.68 4.54
CA ASP A 119 -24.36 3.05 5.75
C ASP A 119 -25.58 3.83 6.28
N ARG A 120 -25.45 5.16 6.39
CA ARG A 120 -26.55 6.05 6.79
C ARG A 120 -27.72 6.03 5.81
N ALA A 121 -27.47 5.72 4.54
CA ALA A 121 -28.50 5.55 3.51
C ALA A 121 -29.11 4.12 3.51
N GLY A 122 -28.69 3.23 4.40
CA GLY A 122 -29.22 1.87 4.54
C GLY A 122 -28.71 0.87 3.49
N VAL A 123 -27.65 1.22 2.76
CA VAL A 123 -26.96 0.32 1.84
C VAL A 123 -26.27 -0.78 2.66
N ARG A 124 -26.29 -2.02 2.15
CA ARG A 124 -25.72 -3.18 2.84
C ARG A 124 -24.91 -4.03 1.87
N ALA A 125 -23.98 -4.81 2.43
CA ALA A 125 -23.33 -5.89 1.69
C ALA A 125 -24.39 -6.84 1.09
N GLY A 126 -24.20 -7.21 -0.18
CA GLY A 126 -25.14 -8.00 -0.96
C GLY A 126 -26.11 -7.18 -1.82
N ASP A 127 -26.22 -5.86 -1.62
CA ASP A 127 -27.01 -5.00 -2.51
C ASP A 127 -26.39 -4.95 -3.91
N LEU A 128 -27.26 -4.90 -4.92
CA LEU A 128 -26.84 -4.74 -6.31
C LEU A 128 -26.83 -3.26 -6.68
N LEU A 129 -25.71 -2.78 -7.19
CA LEU A 129 -25.59 -1.44 -7.74
C LEU A 129 -26.00 -1.49 -9.22
N LEU A 130 -27.05 -0.77 -9.57
CA LEU A 130 -27.64 -0.73 -10.92
C LEU A 130 -27.19 0.50 -11.69
N THR A 131 -27.18 1.67 -11.03
CA THR A 131 -26.80 2.94 -11.65
C THR A 131 -26.02 3.85 -10.69
N VAL A 132 -25.16 4.70 -11.24
CA VAL A 132 -24.52 5.83 -10.55
C VAL A 132 -24.80 7.09 -11.38
N ASP A 133 -25.48 8.08 -10.80
CA ASP A 133 -25.95 9.30 -11.48
C ASP A 133 -26.71 9.00 -12.79
N GLY A 134 -27.62 8.02 -12.71
CA GLY A 134 -28.43 7.56 -13.86
C GLY A 134 -27.65 6.74 -14.90
N ARG A 135 -26.34 6.58 -14.76
CA ARG A 135 -25.51 5.76 -15.66
C ARG A 135 -25.53 4.30 -15.21
N ALA A 136 -25.96 3.40 -16.10
CA ALA A 136 -25.91 1.95 -15.85
C ALA A 136 -24.46 1.46 -15.65
N VAL A 137 -24.29 0.51 -14.71
CA VAL A 137 -22.97 -0.05 -14.33
C VAL A 137 -22.75 -1.49 -14.77
N ASP A 138 -23.76 -2.15 -15.33
CA ASP A 138 -23.76 -3.55 -15.79
C ASP A 138 -22.68 -3.85 -16.83
N LYS A 139 -22.37 -2.91 -17.73
CA LYS A 139 -21.32 -3.06 -18.75
C LYS A 139 -20.00 -2.35 -18.44
N ARG A 140 -19.90 -1.73 -17.27
CA ARG A 140 -18.70 -0.97 -16.88
C ARG A 140 -17.72 -1.84 -16.10
N PRO A 141 -16.41 -1.75 -16.35
CA PRO A 141 -15.40 -2.30 -15.47
C PRO A 141 -15.61 -1.79 -14.04
N VAL A 142 -15.40 -2.65 -13.03
CA VAL A 142 -15.60 -2.28 -11.62
C VAL A 142 -14.78 -1.06 -11.23
N ALA A 143 -13.56 -0.93 -11.78
CA ALA A 143 -12.70 0.22 -11.54
C ALA A 143 -13.38 1.54 -11.95
N GLU A 144 -14.05 1.57 -13.10
CA GLU A 144 -14.79 2.74 -13.57
C GLU A 144 -15.98 3.05 -12.65
N VAL A 145 -16.68 2.02 -12.18
CA VAL A 145 -17.79 2.18 -11.22
C VAL A 145 -17.28 2.78 -9.92
N VAL A 146 -16.16 2.30 -9.40
CA VAL A 146 -15.51 2.85 -8.20
C VAL A 146 -15.12 4.31 -8.42
N ALA A 147 -14.59 4.65 -9.60
CA ALA A 147 -14.21 6.02 -9.93
C ALA A 147 -15.42 6.98 -9.94
N LEU A 148 -16.56 6.54 -10.49
CA LEU A 148 -17.83 7.28 -10.41
C LEU A 148 -18.30 7.49 -8.95
N LEU A 149 -18.17 6.47 -8.10
CA LEU A 149 -18.52 6.57 -6.68
C LEU A 149 -17.62 7.55 -5.92
N ARG A 150 -16.35 7.68 -6.33
CA ARG A 150 -15.37 8.63 -5.79
C ARG A 150 -15.51 10.04 -6.38
N GLY A 151 -16.06 10.16 -7.57
CA GLY A 151 -16.34 11.42 -8.25
C GLY A 151 -15.24 11.89 -9.20
N ASP A 152 -14.34 11.01 -9.64
CA ASP A 152 -13.09 11.30 -10.37
C ASP A 152 -13.14 12.39 -11.47
N ARG A 153 -14.27 12.64 -12.15
CA ARG A 153 -14.37 13.62 -13.23
C ARG A 153 -15.19 14.85 -12.84
N THR A 154 -14.49 15.98 -12.65
CA THR A 154 -14.97 17.38 -12.66
C THR A 154 -16.01 17.82 -11.60
N GLU A 155 -16.69 16.92 -10.89
CA GLU A 155 -17.72 17.24 -9.87
C GLU A 155 -17.41 16.60 -8.49
N ALA A 156 -16.13 16.34 -8.23
CA ALA A 156 -15.60 15.35 -7.30
C ALA A 156 -15.41 15.76 -5.84
N ALA A 157 -15.79 16.97 -5.45
CA ALA A 157 -15.42 17.48 -4.13
C ALA A 157 -16.13 16.73 -3.01
N GLU A 158 -15.50 16.70 -1.83
CA GLU A 158 -16.18 16.37 -0.59
C GLU A 158 -17.49 17.17 -0.47
N GLY A 159 -18.58 16.52 -0.07
CA GLY A 159 -19.90 17.12 0.03
C GLY A 159 -20.72 17.13 -1.28
N SER A 160 -20.12 16.81 -2.43
CA SER A 160 -20.83 16.60 -3.70
C SER A 160 -21.85 15.46 -3.58
N SER A 161 -22.92 15.54 -4.37
CA SER A 161 -23.99 14.52 -4.35
C SER A 161 -23.75 13.46 -5.41
N VAL A 162 -24.24 12.24 -5.14
CA VAL A 162 -24.30 11.13 -6.08
C VAL A 162 -25.58 10.34 -5.87
N VAL A 163 -26.25 9.97 -6.95
CA VAL A 163 -27.49 9.19 -6.92
C VAL A 163 -27.18 7.74 -7.28
N LEU A 164 -27.37 6.83 -6.33
CA LEU A 164 -27.21 5.39 -6.54
C LEU A 164 -28.57 4.76 -6.82
N GLY A 165 -28.65 3.96 -7.89
CA GLY A 165 -29.76 3.03 -8.11
C GLY A 165 -29.38 1.66 -7.56
N LEU A 166 -30.15 1.13 -6.62
CA LEU A 166 -29.83 -0.06 -5.85
C LEU A 166 -30.96 -1.09 -5.92
N ARG A 167 -30.62 -2.35 -5.72
CA ARG A 167 -31.59 -3.45 -5.61
C ARG A 167 -31.21 -4.46 -4.54
N ARG A 168 -32.20 -4.88 -3.74
CA ARG A 168 -32.11 -5.92 -2.71
C ARG A 168 -33.30 -6.86 -2.87
N GLY A 169 -33.05 -8.06 -3.37
CA GLY A 169 -34.12 -8.95 -3.82
C GLY A 169 -34.95 -8.29 -4.93
N ASP A 170 -36.25 -8.19 -4.73
CA ASP A 170 -37.20 -7.57 -5.67
C ASP A 170 -37.40 -6.07 -5.43
N HIS A 171 -36.85 -5.52 -4.34
CA HIS A 171 -36.97 -4.11 -4.02
C HIS A 171 -35.85 -3.30 -4.69
N ALA A 172 -36.23 -2.40 -5.59
CA ALA A 172 -35.34 -1.41 -6.20
C ALA A 172 -35.65 -0.01 -5.66
N TRP A 173 -34.60 0.76 -5.37
CA TRP A 173 -34.73 2.13 -4.89
C TRP A 173 -33.55 2.99 -5.36
N SER A 174 -33.73 4.30 -5.26
CA SER A 174 -32.64 5.27 -5.45
C SER A 174 -32.28 5.91 -4.13
N ALA A 175 -31.00 6.12 -3.89
CA ALA A 175 -30.48 6.83 -2.75
C ALA A 175 -29.59 7.98 -3.21
N THR A 176 -29.84 9.19 -2.71
CA THR A 176 -28.96 10.34 -2.91
C THR A 176 -28.01 10.43 -1.73
N LEU A 177 -26.71 10.27 -1.99
CA LEU A 177 -25.65 10.28 -0.99
C LEU A 177 -24.79 11.52 -1.20
N ARG A 178 -24.20 12.03 -0.11
CA ARG A 178 -23.14 13.03 -0.19
C ARG A 178 -21.79 12.34 -0.01
N ARG A 179 -20.84 12.61 -0.91
CA ARG A 179 -19.47 12.16 -0.76
C ARG A 179 -18.88 12.75 0.51
N ALA A 180 -18.13 11.94 1.25
CA ALA A 180 -17.43 12.34 2.45
C ALA A 180 -16.00 11.81 2.39
N ARG A 181 -15.11 12.43 3.15
CA ARG A 181 -13.81 11.84 3.45
C ARG A 181 -14.01 10.65 4.40
N LEU A 182 -13.47 9.50 4.02
CA LEU A 182 -13.60 8.23 4.72
C LEU A 182 -12.23 7.66 5.02
N SER A 183 -12.09 7.01 6.17
CA SER A 183 -10.87 6.30 6.53
C SER A 183 -10.83 4.89 5.95
N THR A 184 -9.64 4.38 5.69
CA THR A 184 -9.41 2.95 5.48
C THR A 184 -9.11 2.28 6.83
N GLU A 185 -9.37 0.98 6.90
CA GLU A 185 -8.83 0.12 7.97
C GLU A 185 -7.63 -0.64 7.40
N PRO A 186 -6.41 -0.07 7.51
CA PRO A 186 -5.21 -0.68 6.92
C PRO A 186 -4.79 -1.95 7.66
N VAL A 187 -5.20 -2.11 8.93
CA VAL A 187 -4.85 -3.24 9.78
C VAL A 187 -6.13 -3.83 10.36
N THR A 188 -6.32 -5.14 10.19
CA THR A 188 -7.43 -5.89 10.79
C THR A 188 -6.89 -7.08 11.57
N VAL A 189 -7.53 -7.40 12.68
CA VAL A 189 -7.08 -8.44 13.62
C VAL A 189 -8.18 -9.48 13.80
N ARG A 190 -7.84 -10.75 13.71
CA ARG A 190 -8.79 -11.87 13.92
C ARG A 190 -8.10 -13.02 14.65
N ARG A 191 -8.77 -13.64 15.63
CA ARG A 191 -8.31 -14.90 16.21
C ARG A 191 -8.63 -16.07 15.28
N LEU A 192 -7.70 -17.01 15.16
CA LEU A 192 -7.83 -18.19 14.28
C LEU A 192 -8.47 -19.39 14.98
N GLY A 193 -8.68 -19.31 16.30
CA GLY A 193 -9.33 -20.33 17.12
C GLY A 193 -10.15 -19.74 18.25
N HIS A 194 -10.70 -20.61 19.09
CA HIS A 194 -11.55 -20.25 20.22
C HIS A 194 -10.84 -20.33 21.57
N ASP A 195 -9.67 -20.98 21.61
CA ASP A 195 -8.87 -21.14 22.82
C ASP A 195 -8.11 -19.86 23.18
N ALA A 196 -7.72 -19.75 24.46
CA ALA A 196 -7.02 -18.57 24.97
C ALA A 196 -5.66 -18.32 24.29
N SER A 197 -5.00 -19.40 23.85
CA SER A 197 -3.71 -19.40 23.16
C SER A 197 -3.83 -19.39 21.64
N ALA A 198 -5.03 -19.22 21.09
CA ALA A 198 -5.25 -19.27 19.65
C ALA A 198 -4.47 -18.16 18.92
N ALA A 199 -3.88 -18.52 17.78
CA ALA A 199 -3.11 -17.60 16.97
C ALA A 199 -3.92 -16.37 16.56
N VAL A 200 -3.21 -15.26 16.43
CA VAL A 200 -3.75 -13.98 15.99
C VAL A 200 -3.32 -13.72 14.56
N LEU A 201 -4.29 -13.59 13.66
CA LEU A 201 -4.10 -13.10 12.30
C LEU A 201 -4.13 -11.58 12.31
N ILE A 202 -3.00 -10.96 12.01
CA ILE A 202 -2.86 -9.51 11.79
C ILE A 202 -2.74 -9.31 10.29
N LYS A 203 -3.78 -8.81 9.64
CA LYS A 203 -3.75 -8.50 8.21
C LYS A 203 -3.45 -7.03 7.99
N VAL A 204 -2.41 -6.76 7.21
CA VAL A 204 -2.03 -5.40 6.79
C VAL A 204 -2.35 -5.25 5.31
N ALA A 205 -3.38 -4.47 4.99
CA ALA A 205 -3.80 -4.23 3.62
C ALA A 205 -2.93 -3.22 2.87
N ALA A 206 -2.41 -2.22 3.59
CA ALA A 206 -1.50 -1.20 3.07
C ALA A 206 -0.77 -0.50 4.22
N PHE A 207 0.41 0.06 3.96
CA PHE A 207 1.18 0.87 4.91
C PHE A 207 0.79 2.35 4.80
N THR A 208 -0.46 2.66 5.16
CA THR A 208 -0.93 4.05 5.28
C THR A 208 -0.50 4.64 6.62
N LYS A 209 -0.61 5.96 6.77
CA LYS A 209 -0.27 6.67 8.02
C LYS A 209 -0.93 6.02 9.25
N GLY A 210 -0.12 5.73 10.26
CA GLY A 210 -0.52 5.06 11.51
C GLY A 210 -0.70 3.54 11.41
N ALA A 211 -0.51 2.91 10.23
CA ALA A 211 -0.62 1.46 10.10
C ALA A 211 0.45 0.71 10.92
N GLY A 212 1.68 1.22 10.98
CA GLY A 212 2.76 0.63 11.76
C GLY A 212 2.46 0.61 13.26
N GLY A 213 1.92 1.71 13.78
CA GLY A 213 1.43 1.78 15.16
C GLY A 213 0.32 0.76 15.43
N LYS A 214 -0.66 0.64 14.53
CA LYS A 214 -1.73 -0.37 14.66
C LYS A 214 -1.21 -1.81 14.61
N VAL A 215 -0.16 -2.09 13.84
CA VAL A 215 0.51 -3.41 13.87
C VAL A 215 1.14 -3.64 15.23
N ARG A 216 1.86 -2.66 15.77
CA ARG A 216 2.46 -2.74 17.11
C ARG A 216 1.41 -2.99 18.19
N ASP A 217 0.34 -2.20 18.20
CA ASP A 217 -0.78 -2.36 19.13
C ASP A 217 -1.40 -3.77 19.03
N ALA A 218 -1.56 -4.30 17.81
CA ALA A 218 -2.11 -5.63 17.59
C ALA A 218 -1.18 -6.75 18.10
N VAL A 219 0.13 -6.58 17.97
CA VAL A 219 1.14 -7.50 18.53
C VAL A 219 1.12 -7.43 20.05
N GLU A 220 1.14 -6.23 20.63
CA GLU A 220 1.13 -6.03 22.09
C GLU A 220 -0.17 -6.55 22.73
N ALA A 221 -1.32 -6.40 22.06
CA ALA A 221 -2.61 -6.89 22.54
C ALA A 221 -2.82 -8.40 22.35
N ALA A 222 -2.01 -9.07 21.53
CA ALA A 222 -2.11 -10.52 21.37
C ALA A 222 -1.67 -11.23 22.67
N PRO A 223 -2.28 -12.37 23.03
CA PRO A 223 -1.86 -13.15 24.20
C PRO A 223 -0.37 -13.50 24.15
N GLY A 224 0.28 -13.60 25.32
CA GLY A 224 1.73 -13.85 25.41
C GLY A 224 2.17 -15.21 24.89
N ASP A 225 1.25 -16.18 24.84
CA ASP A 225 1.44 -17.54 24.32
C ASP A 225 0.83 -17.75 22.91
N ALA A 226 0.22 -16.73 22.32
CA ALA A 226 -0.35 -16.83 20.98
C ALA A 226 0.73 -16.73 19.91
N GLY A 227 0.62 -17.57 18.88
CA GLY A 227 1.35 -17.36 17.63
C GLY A 227 0.77 -16.19 16.84
N ILE A 228 1.60 -15.53 16.02
CA ILE A 228 1.18 -14.43 15.17
C ILE A 228 1.29 -14.83 13.70
N LEU A 229 0.18 -14.67 12.99
CA LEU A 229 0.12 -14.81 11.54
C LEU A 229 -0.01 -13.40 10.93
N LEU A 230 1.07 -12.88 10.36
CA LEU A 230 1.11 -11.58 9.70
C LEU A 230 0.75 -11.73 8.23
N ASP A 231 -0.41 -11.23 7.80
CA ASP A 231 -0.89 -11.36 6.42
C ASP A 231 -0.63 -10.10 5.58
N LEU A 232 0.33 -10.21 4.65
CA LEU A 232 0.76 -9.18 3.72
C LEU A 232 0.33 -9.50 2.27
N ARG A 233 -0.52 -10.51 2.06
CA ARG A 233 -1.05 -10.84 0.74
C ARG A 233 -1.84 -9.68 0.16
N ALA A 234 -1.65 -9.43 -1.13
CA ALA A 234 -2.23 -8.30 -1.87
C ALA A 234 -1.88 -6.90 -1.31
N ASN A 235 -0.91 -6.78 -0.40
CA ASN A 235 -0.44 -5.51 0.11
C ASN A 235 0.61 -4.92 -0.85
N SER A 236 0.21 -3.89 -1.59
CA SER A 236 1.08 -3.24 -2.57
C SER A 236 2.14 -2.30 -1.97
N GLY A 237 2.29 -2.26 -0.64
CA GLY A 237 3.22 -1.40 0.06
C GLY A 237 2.55 -0.15 0.66
N GLY A 238 3.21 1.00 0.51
CA GLY A 238 2.83 2.28 1.12
C GLY A 238 4.05 2.96 1.74
N LEU A 239 3.82 3.73 2.80
CA LEU A 239 4.85 4.50 3.49
C LEU A 239 5.92 3.59 4.07
N VAL A 240 7.18 3.89 3.73
CA VAL A 240 8.36 3.13 4.20
C VAL A 240 8.49 3.21 5.72
N THR A 241 8.23 4.39 6.28
CA THR A 241 8.29 4.64 7.72
C THR A 241 7.31 3.74 8.48
N GLU A 242 6.10 3.56 7.97
CA GLU A 242 5.09 2.68 8.58
C GLU A 242 5.50 1.21 8.51
N ALA A 243 6.17 0.77 7.44
CA ALA A 243 6.73 -0.58 7.35
C ALA A 243 7.91 -0.79 8.30
N VAL A 244 8.77 0.22 8.52
CA VAL A 244 9.83 0.19 9.53
C VAL A 244 9.22 0.12 10.94
N THR A 245 8.24 0.96 11.26
CA THR A 245 7.52 0.92 12.54
C THR A 245 6.82 -0.41 12.76
N ALA A 246 6.20 -1.00 11.74
CA ALA A 246 5.62 -2.34 11.82
C ALA A 246 6.70 -3.42 12.02
N SER A 247 7.88 -3.28 11.42
CA SER A 247 9.02 -4.20 11.63
C SER A 247 9.49 -4.17 13.08
N SER A 248 9.52 -2.98 13.70
CA SER A 248 9.84 -2.80 15.12
C SER A 248 8.89 -3.49 16.08
N ALA A 249 7.67 -3.86 15.66
CA ALA A 249 6.80 -4.66 16.51
C ALA A 249 7.34 -6.09 16.74
N PHE A 250 8.22 -6.58 15.86
CA PHE A 250 8.75 -7.94 15.87
C PHE A 250 10.26 -8.02 16.09
N LEU A 251 10.95 -6.88 16.14
CA LEU A 251 12.40 -6.79 16.21
C LEU A 251 12.82 -5.94 17.39
N ASP A 252 13.83 -6.39 18.15
CA ASP A 252 14.48 -5.58 19.18
C ASP A 252 15.65 -4.79 18.59
N GLY A 253 15.33 -3.90 17.65
CA GLY A 253 16.29 -3.10 16.91
C GLY A 253 17.01 -3.82 15.76
N GLY A 254 17.98 -3.11 15.17
CA GLY A 254 18.82 -3.58 14.07
C GLY A 254 18.30 -3.23 12.67
N LEU A 255 19.09 -3.59 11.66
CA LEU A 255 18.85 -3.21 10.27
C LEU A 255 17.56 -3.82 9.70
N VAL A 256 16.72 -2.98 9.11
CA VAL A 256 15.51 -3.37 8.38
C VAL A 256 15.77 -3.38 6.87
N ALA A 257 16.41 -2.34 6.34
CA ALA A 257 16.83 -2.26 4.94
C ALA A 257 17.91 -1.21 4.77
N THR A 258 18.70 -1.35 3.71
CA THR A 258 19.50 -0.22 3.18
C THR A 258 18.84 0.28 1.91
N TYR A 259 19.06 1.55 1.59
CA TYR A 259 18.62 2.13 0.34
C TYR A 259 19.62 3.16 -0.18
N ASP A 260 19.64 3.34 -1.49
CA ASP A 260 20.44 4.37 -2.12
C ASP A 260 19.57 5.45 -2.75
N VAL A 261 20.06 6.69 -2.70
CA VAL A 261 19.48 7.83 -3.39
C VAL A 261 20.62 8.54 -4.09
N HIS A 262 20.63 8.52 -5.42
CA HIS A 262 21.69 9.16 -6.23
C HIS A 262 23.11 8.70 -5.84
N GLY A 263 23.27 7.43 -5.47
CA GLY A 263 24.53 6.84 -5.05
C GLY A 263 24.88 7.02 -3.56
N GLU A 264 24.14 7.84 -2.82
CA GLU A 264 24.28 7.96 -1.36
C GLU A 264 23.56 6.81 -0.66
N GLN A 265 24.31 5.96 0.05
CA GLN A 265 23.74 4.86 0.82
C GLN A 265 23.18 5.36 2.15
N ARG A 266 22.02 4.84 2.52
CA ARG A 266 21.32 5.08 3.79
C ARG A 266 20.81 3.76 4.36
N ALA A 267 20.55 3.75 5.65
CA ALA A 267 20.06 2.57 6.36
C ALA A 267 18.83 2.92 7.20
N LEU A 268 17.90 1.97 7.26
CA LEU A 268 16.69 2.01 8.07
C LEU A 268 16.82 0.98 9.18
N TYR A 269 16.59 1.41 10.41
CA TYR A 269 16.71 0.56 11.60
C TYR A 269 15.35 0.43 12.27
N ALA A 270 15.11 -0.74 12.86
CA ALA A 270 14.00 -0.93 13.78
C ALA A 270 14.33 -0.21 15.10
N ASP A 271 13.30 0.38 15.71
CA ASP A 271 13.32 0.75 17.12
C ASP A 271 13.41 -0.51 18.02
N PRO A 272 14.03 -0.42 19.21
CA PRO A 272 14.05 -1.49 20.20
C PRO A 272 12.69 -1.70 20.89
N GLY A 273 12.56 -2.81 21.62
CA GLY A 273 11.39 -3.18 22.41
C GLY A 273 10.30 -3.93 21.64
N GLY A 274 10.63 -4.51 20.49
CA GLY A 274 9.74 -5.40 19.75
C GLY A 274 9.64 -6.80 20.36
N ASP A 275 8.61 -7.54 19.97
CA ASP A 275 8.43 -8.93 20.41
C ASP A 275 9.33 -9.89 19.63
N THR A 276 10.33 -10.45 20.32
CA THR A 276 11.25 -11.43 19.75
C THR A 276 10.92 -12.88 20.08
N GLU A 277 9.97 -13.14 20.98
CA GLU A 277 9.76 -14.45 21.58
C GLU A 277 8.61 -15.22 20.93
N ARG A 278 7.49 -14.54 20.62
CA ARG A 278 6.32 -15.23 20.07
C ARG A 278 6.59 -15.77 18.68
N PRO A 279 6.11 -16.97 18.31
CA PRO A 279 6.23 -17.48 16.96
C PRO A 279 5.53 -16.57 15.95
N VAL A 280 6.21 -16.26 14.85
CA VAL A 280 5.66 -15.42 13.76
C VAL A 280 5.78 -16.15 12.44
N VAL A 281 4.66 -16.18 11.70
CA VAL A 281 4.62 -16.59 10.30
C VAL A 281 4.08 -15.44 9.46
N VAL A 282 4.71 -15.16 8.32
CA VAL A 282 4.28 -14.10 7.39
C VAL A 282 3.67 -14.72 6.13
N LEU A 283 2.45 -14.35 5.81
CA LEU A 283 1.79 -14.73 4.55
C LEU A 283 2.09 -13.69 3.47
N VAL A 284 2.57 -14.17 2.32
CA VAL A 284 2.92 -13.33 1.17
C VAL A 284 2.39 -13.90 -0.15
N ASP A 285 2.17 -13.03 -1.12
CA ASP A 285 1.82 -13.45 -2.49
C ASP A 285 2.40 -12.49 -3.54
N GLY A 286 2.09 -12.73 -4.82
CA GLY A 286 2.53 -11.85 -5.92
C GLY A 286 1.96 -10.43 -5.88
N GLY A 287 1.03 -10.14 -4.97
CA GLY A 287 0.55 -8.78 -4.69
C GLY A 287 1.28 -8.10 -3.54
N THR A 288 2.07 -8.83 -2.74
CA THR A 288 3.00 -8.26 -1.76
C THR A 288 4.09 -7.50 -2.50
N MET A 289 4.19 -6.19 -2.29
CA MET A 289 5.08 -5.31 -3.06
C MET A 289 5.75 -4.26 -2.18
N SER A 290 6.94 -3.80 -2.58
CA SER A 290 7.49 -2.51 -2.13
C SER A 290 7.73 -2.48 -0.61
N ALA A 291 7.16 -1.52 0.14
CA ALA A 291 7.31 -1.47 1.61
C ALA A 291 6.90 -2.78 2.33
N ALA A 292 5.97 -3.56 1.76
CA ALA A 292 5.61 -4.86 2.29
C ALA A 292 6.71 -5.92 2.06
N GLU A 293 7.42 -5.83 0.94
CA GLU A 293 8.60 -6.66 0.67
C GLU A 293 9.77 -6.26 1.58
N LEU A 294 9.94 -4.98 1.88
CA LEU A 294 10.93 -4.50 2.84
C LEU A 294 10.72 -5.11 4.23
N LEU A 295 9.50 -5.07 4.79
CA LEU A 295 9.19 -5.72 6.06
C LEU A 295 9.40 -7.25 5.96
N THR A 296 8.89 -7.88 4.90
CA THR A 296 9.05 -9.33 4.68
C THR A 296 10.52 -9.73 4.68
N GLY A 297 11.36 -9.00 3.95
CA GLY A 297 12.79 -9.26 3.84
C GLY A 297 13.52 -9.03 5.16
N ALA A 298 13.14 -8.01 5.92
CA ALA A 298 13.69 -7.75 7.24
C ALA A 298 13.42 -8.89 8.21
N LEU A 299 12.17 -9.40 8.26
CA LEU A 299 11.83 -10.52 9.14
C LEU A 299 12.44 -11.84 8.68
N GLN A 300 12.48 -12.10 7.37
CA GLN A 300 13.05 -13.32 6.82
C GLN A 300 14.57 -13.37 7.01
N ASP A 301 15.31 -12.33 6.62
CA ASP A 301 16.79 -12.32 6.68
C ASP A 301 17.32 -12.40 8.10
N ARG A 302 16.56 -11.88 9.06
CA ARG A 302 16.90 -11.89 10.47
C ARG A 302 16.45 -13.16 11.18
N GLY A 303 15.85 -14.11 10.44
CA GLY A 303 15.33 -15.36 11.01
C GLY A 303 14.19 -15.13 12.01
N ARG A 304 13.51 -13.98 11.96
CA ARG A 304 12.47 -13.63 12.93
C ARG A 304 11.14 -14.31 12.61
N ALA A 305 10.85 -14.54 11.34
CA ALA A 305 9.61 -15.17 10.91
C ALA A 305 9.84 -16.15 9.76
N VAL A 306 8.98 -17.17 9.68
CA VAL A 306 8.89 -18.04 8.51
C VAL A 306 7.91 -17.42 7.51
N THR A 307 8.32 -17.26 6.26
CA THR A 307 7.46 -16.75 5.19
C THR A 307 6.79 -17.89 4.44
N VAL A 308 5.49 -17.75 4.18
CA VAL A 308 4.65 -18.78 3.55
C VAL A 308 3.81 -18.15 2.43
N GLY A 309 3.79 -18.78 1.26
CA GLY A 309 2.94 -18.32 0.15
C GLY A 309 3.60 -18.41 -1.22
N THR A 310 3.42 -17.41 -2.06
CA THR A 310 4.09 -17.33 -3.38
C THR A 310 5.13 -16.21 -3.38
N ARG A 311 6.02 -16.24 -4.38
CA ARG A 311 6.97 -15.16 -4.62
C ARG A 311 6.27 -13.80 -4.67
N THR A 312 6.88 -12.80 -4.04
CA THR A 312 6.39 -11.41 -4.01
C THR A 312 6.67 -10.69 -5.33
N PHE A 313 6.16 -9.47 -5.48
CA PHE A 313 6.11 -8.79 -6.77
C PHE A 313 7.48 -8.40 -7.35
N GLY A 314 8.44 -8.00 -6.52
CA GLY A 314 9.78 -7.61 -6.94
C GLY A 314 9.96 -6.14 -7.25
N LYS A 315 9.38 -5.24 -6.46
CA LYS A 315 9.64 -3.80 -6.57
C LYS A 315 10.67 -3.38 -5.53
N GLY A 316 11.91 -3.21 -5.99
CA GLY A 316 13.09 -2.83 -5.22
C GLY A 316 13.49 -1.36 -5.37
N SER A 317 12.80 -0.59 -6.20
CA SER A 317 13.08 0.83 -6.47
C SER A 317 12.50 1.77 -5.40
N VAL A 318 13.25 2.82 -5.08
CA VAL A 318 12.81 3.94 -4.26
C VAL A 318 12.40 5.07 -5.18
N GLN A 319 11.23 5.65 -4.93
CA GLN A 319 10.73 6.79 -5.67
C GLN A 319 10.67 8.05 -4.81
N MET A 320 10.85 9.20 -5.44
CA MET A 320 10.70 10.49 -4.78
C MET A 320 9.83 11.43 -5.60
N PRO A 321 8.83 12.08 -4.97
CA PRO A 321 8.07 13.14 -5.61
C PRO A 321 8.95 14.39 -5.82
N SER A 322 8.83 14.99 -6.99
CA SER A 322 9.49 16.23 -7.40
C SER A 322 8.42 17.17 -7.92
N LYS A 323 8.21 18.30 -7.25
CA LYS A 323 7.25 19.31 -7.70
C LYS A 323 7.75 19.95 -8.99
N LEU A 324 6.87 20.04 -9.97
CA LEU A 324 7.10 20.69 -11.25
C LEU A 324 6.46 22.09 -11.25
N PRO A 325 6.81 22.95 -12.23
CA PRO A 325 6.03 24.13 -12.56
C PRO A 325 4.53 23.81 -12.69
N GLY A 326 3.69 24.78 -12.31
CA GLY A 326 2.23 24.65 -12.36
C GLY A 326 1.58 23.71 -11.34
N GLY A 327 2.35 23.12 -10.41
CA GLY A 327 1.80 22.35 -9.27
C GLY A 327 1.67 20.85 -9.51
N SER A 328 2.01 20.37 -10.71
CA SER A 328 2.13 18.93 -10.99
C SER A 328 3.33 18.30 -10.26
N VAL A 329 3.34 16.99 -10.13
CA VAL A 329 4.38 16.24 -9.41
C VAL A 329 4.87 15.08 -10.24
N ALA A 330 6.18 15.03 -10.49
CA ALA A 330 6.85 13.85 -11.05
C ALA A 330 7.35 12.96 -9.91
N GLU A 331 6.89 11.73 -9.86
CA GLU A 331 7.39 10.69 -8.98
C GLU A 331 8.39 9.83 -9.77
N LEU A 332 9.66 9.88 -9.37
CA LEU A 332 10.76 9.30 -10.15
C LEU A 332 11.59 8.33 -9.31
N THR A 333 12.08 7.26 -9.94
CA THR A 333 13.03 6.35 -9.32
C THR A 333 14.35 7.06 -9.05
N VAL A 334 14.83 7.01 -7.81
CA VAL A 334 16.07 7.67 -7.36
C VAL A 334 17.16 6.69 -6.90
N GLY A 335 16.81 5.41 -6.80
CA GLY A 335 17.72 4.36 -6.36
C GLY A 335 16.97 3.10 -5.96
N HIS A 336 17.64 2.22 -5.24
CA HIS A 336 17.10 0.91 -4.87
C HIS A 336 17.30 0.61 -3.39
N TYR A 337 16.46 -0.26 -2.83
CA TYR A 337 16.67 -0.80 -1.50
C TYR A 337 17.16 -2.25 -1.53
N ARG A 338 17.82 -2.65 -0.46
CA ARG A 338 18.27 -4.01 -0.20
C ARG A 338 17.82 -4.47 1.17
N THR A 339 17.52 -5.76 1.27
CA THR A 339 17.17 -6.41 2.55
C THR A 339 18.41 -6.50 3.47
N PRO A 340 18.27 -6.86 4.76
CA PRO A 340 19.42 -6.91 5.68
C PRO A 340 20.56 -7.84 5.25
N ALA A 341 20.28 -8.92 4.52
CA ALA A 341 21.29 -9.80 3.94
C ALA A 341 21.91 -9.24 2.63
N GLY A 342 21.57 -8.01 2.24
CA GLY A 342 22.06 -7.35 1.03
C GLY A 342 21.39 -7.79 -0.26
N ARG A 343 20.25 -8.48 -0.19
CA ARG A 343 19.55 -8.98 -1.39
C ARG A 343 18.81 -7.84 -2.09
N SER A 344 18.93 -7.79 -3.42
CA SER A 344 18.07 -6.94 -4.25
C SER A 344 16.72 -7.62 -4.46
N VAL A 345 15.65 -6.83 -4.33
CA VAL A 345 14.27 -7.28 -4.56
C VAL A 345 13.80 -6.95 -5.99
N GLU A 346 14.46 -6.00 -6.68
CA GLU A 346 14.05 -5.53 -8.00
C GLU A 346 14.02 -6.66 -9.04
N GLY A 347 12.84 -6.87 -9.65
CA GLY A 347 12.58 -7.88 -10.68
C GLY A 347 12.53 -9.33 -10.20
N SER A 348 13.03 -9.63 -9.01
CA SER A 348 13.11 -11.00 -8.48
C SER A 348 12.06 -11.30 -7.42
N GLY A 349 11.68 -10.30 -6.61
CA GLY A 349 10.86 -10.49 -5.42
C GLY A 349 11.58 -11.29 -4.33
N ILE A 350 10.88 -11.47 -3.23
CA ILE A 350 11.24 -12.37 -2.12
C ILE A 350 10.60 -13.72 -2.39
N THR A 351 11.42 -14.77 -2.36
CA THR A 351 10.94 -16.14 -2.40
C THR A 351 10.59 -16.58 -0.97
N PRO A 352 9.36 -17.07 -0.72
CA PRO A 352 8.96 -17.52 0.60
C PRO A 352 9.73 -18.78 1.02
N ASP A 353 9.95 -18.96 2.31
CA ASP A 353 10.61 -20.14 2.89
C ASP A 353 9.79 -21.41 2.62
N VAL A 354 8.47 -21.28 2.65
CA VAL A 354 7.53 -22.35 2.34
C VAL A 354 6.58 -21.94 1.22
N GLY A 355 6.72 -22.58 0.06
CA GLY A 355 5.84 -22.37 -1.08
C GLY A 355 4.42 -22.87 -0.83
N ALA A 356 3.42 -22.03 -1.11
CA ALA A 356 2.01 -22.32 -0.96
C ALA A 356 1.14 -21.43 -1.87
N GLY A 357 0.19 -22.02 -2.58
CA GLY A 357 -0.78 -21.28 -3.40
C GLY A 357 -2.11 -21.07 -2.65
N PRO A 358 -3.23 -21.63 -3.12
CA PRO A 358 -4.55 -21.48 -2.49
C PRO A 358 -4.62 -21.86 -1.00
N GLU A 359 -3.77 -22.78 -0.56
CA GLU A 359 -3.73 -23.30 0.82
C GLU A 359 -2.73 -22.54 1.73
N ALA A 360 -2.24 -21.36 1.31
CA ALA A 360 -1.19 -20.64 2.03
C ALA A 360 -1.51 -20.41 3.51
N GLN A 361 -2.74 -20.01 3.84
CA GLN A 361 -3.11 -19.78 5.23
C GLN A 361 -3.11 -21.06 6.07
N GLN A 362 -3.71 -22.15 5.57
CA GLN A 362 -3.72 -23.44 6.28
C GLN A 362 -2.29 -23.98 6.50
N ARG A 363 -1.44 -23.83 5.47
CA ARG A 363 -0.03 -24.20 5.60
C ARG A 363 0.70 -23.33 6.62
N ALA A 364 0.42 -22.04 6.65
CA ALA A 364 1.01 -21.13 7.62
C ALA A 364 0.57 -21.42 9.05
N GLU A 365 -0.72 -21.74 9.28
CA GLU A 365 -1.23 -22.21 10.57
C GLU A 365 -0.51 -23.49 11.01
N THR A 366 -0.26 -24.43 10.09
CA THR A 366 0.51 -25.66 10.37
C THR A 366 1.96 -25.36 10.76
N VAL A 367 2.63 -24.46 10.04
CA VAL A 367 4.00 -24.02 10.36
C VAL A 367 4.02 -23.35 11.74
N LEU A 368 3.08 -22.44 12.01
CA LEU A 368 2.98 -21.71 13.27
C LEU A 368 2.78 -22.66 14.46
N SER A 369 1.92 -23.68 14.29
CA SER A 369 1.73 -24.78 15.25
C SER A 369 3.04 -25.52 15.55
N GLY A 370 3.81 -25.86 14.52
CA GLY A 370 5.12 -26.50 14.66
C GLY A 370 6.18 -25.64 15.36
N LEU A 371 6.03 -24.31 15.34
CA LEU A 371 6.87 -23.35 16.06
C LEU A 371 6.41 -23.11 17.51
N GLY A 372 5.33 -23.78 17.95
CA GLY A 372 4.77 -23.61 19.29
C GLY A 372 3.73 -22.50 19.42
N GLY A 373 3.29 -21.89 18.30
CA GLY A 373 2.19 -20.94 18.30
C GLY A 373 0.86 -21.68 18.19
N GLY A 374 -0.03 -21.56 19.17
CA GLY A 374 -1.31 -22.28 19.16
C GLY A 374 -2.11 -22.01 17.89
N SER A 375 -2.45 -23.05 17.12
CA SER A 375 -3.23 -22.97 15.87
C SER A 375 -4.68 -23.36 16.08
#